data_AF-A0A7L4NSY6-F1
#
_entry.id   AF-A0A7L4NSY6-F1
#
_cell.length_a   1.000
_cell.length_b   1.000
_cell.length_c   1.000
_cell.angle_alpha   90.00
_cell.angle_beta   90.00
_cell.angle_gamma   90.00
#
_symmetry.space_group_name_H-M   'P 1'
#
loop_
_entity.id
_entity.type
_entity.pdbx_description
1 polymer ?
#
loop_
_entity_poly.entity_id
_entity_poly.type
_entity_poly.pdbx_seq_one_letter_code
_entity_poly.pdbx_strand_id
1 'polypeptide(L)'
;MWSVLISLGMEKLQPKNMIKNKRLSHSISQISWSKIVDMIKYKADWYDKLVIQVDRFFPSSKLFNNCGYKHEDLTLDIRRWNLSRMRSSP
;
A
#
# COMPACT_ATOMS: atom_id res chain seq x y z
N MET A 1 28.11 -5.32 -13.84
CA MET A 1 27.24 -4.16 -14.11
C MET A 1 25.79 -4.54 -13.81
N TRP A 2 25.53 -4.82 -12.54
CA TRP A 2 24.21 -5.21 -12.00
C TRP A 2 24.11 -4.53 -10.63
N SER A 3 23.99 -3.19 -10.63
CA SER A 3 23.51 -2.53 -9.43
C SER A 3 22.03 -2.83 -9.35
N VAL A 4 21.69 -3.86 -8.57
CA VAL A 4 20.35 -3.97 -8.00
C VAL A 4 20.23 -2.76 -7.07
N LEU A 5 19.82 -1.61 -7.63
CA LEU A 5 19.36 -0.47 -6.85
C LEU A 5 18.16 -0.98 -6.05
N ILE A 6 18.38 -1.24 -4.76
CA ILE A 6 17.32 -1.65 -3.85
C ILE A 6 16.32 -0.50 -3.79
N SER A 7 15.24 -0.62 -4.54
CA SER A 7 14.16 0.37 -4.63
C SER A 7 13.04 0.03 -3.65
N LEU A 8 12.57 1.03 -2.92
CA LEU A 8 11.43 0.92 -2.02
C LEU A 8 10.17 1.38 -2.76
N GLY A 9 9.20 0.49 -2.92
CA GLY A 9 7.87 0.81 -3.44
C GLY A 9 6.91 1.19 -2.32
N MET A 10 6.21 2.30 -2.47
CA MET A 10 5.20 2.75 -1.51
C MET A 10 3.95 3.26 -2.20
N GLU A 11 2.78 2.94 -1.65
CA GLU A 11 1.51 3.42 -2.19
C GLU A 11 1.27 4.89 -1.84
N LYS A 12 0.79 5.66 -2.82
CA LYS A 12 0.37 7.03 -2.59
C LYS A 12 -1.00 7.09 -1.90
N LEU A 13 -1.00 7.05 -0.57
CA LEU A 13 -2.22 7.24 0.23
C LEU A 13 -2.70 8.69 0.20
N GLN A 14 -4.03 8.86 0.35
CA GLN A 14 -4.66 10.17 0.56
C GLN A 14 -5.31 10.24 1.95
N PRO A 15 -4.56 10.72 2.97
CA PRO A 15 -5.09 10.85 4.33
C PRO A 15 -6.39 11.65 4.38
N LYS A 16 -6.52 12.71 3.57
CA LYS A 16 -7.74 13.53 3.46
C LYS A 16 -8.99 12.71 3.11
N ASN A 17 -8.87 11.72 2.23
CA ASN A 17 -9.99 10.85 1.86
C ASN A 17 -10.22 9.76 2.91
N MET A 18 -9.16 9.24 3.54
CA MET A 18 -9.27 8.21 4.58
C MET A 18 -9.92 8.75 5.86
N ILE A 19 -9.68 10.02 6.20
CA ILE A 19 -10.29 10.71 7.36
C ILE A 19 -11.82 10.82 7.23
N LYS A 20 -12.40 10.68 6.03
CA LYS A 20 -13.86 10.66 5.85
C LYS A 20 -14.51 9.45 6.52
N ASN A 21 -13.76 8.37 6.76
CA ASN A 21 -14.25 7.23 7.52
C ASN A 21 -14.24 7.57 9.02
N LYS A 22 -15.41 7.92 9.57
CA LYS A 22 -15.59 8.31 10.98
C LYS A 22 -15.06 7.29 11.99
N ARG A 23 -15.00 6.00 11.65
CA ARG A 23 -14.49 4.95 12.55
C ARG A 23 -12.97 4.93 12.64
N LEU A 24 -12.27 5.38 11.59
CA LEU A 24 -10.81 5.34 11.50
C LEU A 24 -10.17 6.73 11.53
N SER A 25 -10.97 7.79 11.39
CA SER A 25 -10.51 9.18 11.28
C SER A 25 -9.60 9.60 12.44
N HIS A 26 -9.94 9.20 13.67
CA HIS A 26 -9.15 9.52 14.85
C HIS A 26 -7.74 8.94 14.74
N SER A 27 -7.62 7.62 14.55
CA SER A 27 -6.33 6.94 14.43
C SER A 27 -5.53 7.44 13.22
N ILE A 28 -6.18 7.73 12.09
CA ILE A 28 -5.49 8.27 10.91
C ILE A 28 -4.99 9.70 11.16
N SER A 29 -5.78 10.53 11.84
CA SER A 29 -5.41 11.92 12.12
C SER A 29 -4.25 12.07 13.10
N GLN A 30 -4.10 11.11 14.01
CA GLN A 30 -2.99 11.07 14.96
C GLN A 30 -1.67 10.64 14.30
N ILE A 31 -1.74 10.00 13.14
CA ILE A 31 -0.58 9.56 12.40
C ILE A 31 -0.21 10.66 11.41
N SER A 32 0.92 11.33 11.65
CA SER A 32 1.51 12.32 10.74
C SER A 32 2.03 11.68 9.46
N TRP A 33 1.13 11.24 8.57
CA TRP A 33 1.45 10.44 7.38
C TRP A 33 2.48 11.10 6.47
N SER A 34 2.39 12.42 6.25
CA SER A 34 3.38 13.18 5.50
C SER A 34 4.77 13.04 6.12
N LYS A 35 4.87 13.14 7.45
CA LYS A 35 6.14 13.02 8.16
C LYS A 35 6.75 11.62 8.04
N ILE A 36 5.93 10.57 8.04
CA ILE A 36 6.40 9.20 7.81
C ILE A 36 7.02 9.07 6.42
N VAL A 37 6.34 9.58 5.39
CA VAL A 37 6.85 9.58 4.02
C VAL A 37 8.15 10.36 3.92
N ASP A 38 8.24 11.52 4.56
CA ASP A 38 9.45 12.35 4.57
C ASP A 38 10.62 11.63 5.25
N MET A 39 10.38 10.97 6.39
CA MET A 39 11.41 10.21 7.09
C MET A 39 11.89 8.99 6.28
N ILE A 40 11.00 8.31 5.56
CA ILE A 40 11.39 7.19 4.69
C ILE A 40 12.25 7.69 3.53
N LYS A 41 11.86 8.80 2.89
CA LYS A 41 12.66 9.42 1.82
C LYS A 41 14.02 9.85 2.33
N TYR A 42 14.06 10.52 3.47
CA TYR A 42 15.30 10.93 4.12
C TYR A 42 16.23 9.73 4.36
N LYS A 43 15.71 8.64 4.95
CA LYS A 43 16.53 7.45 5.18
C LYS A 43 16.94 6.76 3.88
N ALA A 44 16.07 6.71 2.88
CA ALA A 44 16.39 6.08 1.60
C ALA A 44 17.49 6.83 0.86
N ASP A 45 17.43 8.16 0.84
CA ASP A 45 18.47 9.05 0.32
C ASP A 45 19.81 8.79 1.02
N TRP A 46 19.78 8.62 2.35
CA TRP A 46 20.98 8.32 3.14
C TRP A 46 21.66 6.99 2.79
N TYR A 47 20.95 6.06 2.15
CA TYR A 47 21.47 4.76 1.71
C TYR A 47 21.54 4.64 0.17
N ASP A 48 21.47 5.75 -0.56
CA ASP A 48 21.42 5.77 -2.04
C ASP A 48 20.34 4.85 -2.63
N LYS A 49 19.18 4.78 -1.96
CA LYS A 49 18.02 3.97 -2.38
C LYS A 49 16.94 4.84 -3.01
N LEU A 50 16.31 4.31 -4.04
CA LEU A 50 15.24 5.00 -4.76
C LEU A 50 13.87 4.67 -4.14
N VAL A 51 13.07 5.70 -3.84
CA VAL A 51 11.70 5.54 -3.33
C VAL A 51 10.70 5.85 -4.44
N ILE A 52 9.92 4.85 -4.84
CA ILE A 52 8.91 4.98 -5.89
C ILE A 52 7.53 5.04 -5.24
N GLN A 53 6.79 6.11 -5.51
CA GLN A 53 5.37 6.19 -5.15
C GLN A 53 4.51 5.66 -6.28
N VAL A 54 3.84 4.53 -6.03
CA VAL A 54 2.94 3.89 -7.00
C VAL A 54 1.60 4.63 -7.05
N ASP A 55 0.98 4.66 -8.23
CA ASP A 55 -0.29 5.34 -8.46
C ASP A 55 -1.40 4.79 -7.54
N ARG A 56 -2.34 5.66 -7.16
CA ARG A 56 -3.49 5.29 -6.31
C ARG A 56 -4.38 4.24 -6.94
N PHE A 57 -4.56 4.30 -8.26
CA PHE A 57 -5.47 3.40 -8.96
C PHE A 57 -4.86 2.02 -9.20
N PHE A 58 -3.60 1.83 -8.81
CA PHE A 58 -2.98 0.52 -8.82
C PHE A 58 -3.68 -0.39 -7.79
N PRO A 59 -4.32 -1.49 -8.20
CA PRO A 59 -5.11 -2.33 -7.30
C PRO A 59 -4.23 -3.28 -6.48
N SER A 60 -3.11 -2.82 -5.93
CA SER A 60 -2.14 -3.61 -5.14
C SER A 60 -2.80 -4.43 -4.03
N SER A 61 -3.71 -3.81 -3.27
CA SER A 61 -4.42 -4.47 -2.17
C SER A 61 -5.46 -5.49 -2.64
N LYS A 62 -5.98 -5.33 -3.87
CA LYS A 62 -7.00 -6.21 -4.47
C LYS A 62 -6.39 -7.29 -5.36
N LEU A 63 -5.12 -7.17 -5.73
CA LEU A 63 -4.42 -8.15 -6.55
C LEU A 63 -3.78 -9.22 -5.68
N PHE A 64 -4.00 -10.47 -6.03
CA PHE A 64 -3.28 -11.56 -5.41
C PHE A 64 -1.86 -11.69 -6.00
N ASN A 65 -0.86 -11.64 -5.13
CA ASN A 65 0.56 -11.66 -5.51
C ASN A 65 0.95 -12.87 -6.39
N ASN A 66 0.32 -14.03 -6.22
CA ASN A 66 0.73 -15.26 -6.92
C ASN A 66 0.00 -15.52 -8.25
N CYS A 67 -1.23 -15.01 -8.42
CA CYS A 67 -2.07 -15.39 -9.57
C CYS A 67 -2.69 -14.22 -10.31
N GLY A 68 -2.48 -12.99 -9.86
CA GLY A 68 -3.04 -11.80 -10.52
C GLY A 68 -4.56 -11.65 -10.39
N TYR A 69 -5.23 -12.55 -9.66
CA TYR A 69 -6.67 -12.44 -9.40
C TYR A 69 -6.99 -11.13 -8.67
N LYS A 70 -7.97 -10.39 -9.20
CA LYS A 70 -8.44 -9.13 -8.64
C LYS A 70 -9.71 -9.37 -7.84
N HIS A 71 -9.63 -9.19 -6.52
CA HIS A 71 -10.78 -9.27 -5.64
C HIS A 71 -11.57 -7.95 -5.69
N GLU A 72 -12.68 -7.93 -6.43
CA GLU A 72 -13.45 -6.70 -6.65
C GLU A 72 -14.11 -6.20 -5.36
N ASP A 73 -14.65 -7.11 -4.55
CA ASP A 73 -15.39 -6.84 -3.30
C ASP A 73 -14.51 -6.95 -2.04
N LEU A 74 -13.29 -6.40 -2.08
CA LEU A 74 -12.44 -6.37 -0.90
C LEU A 74 -12.91 -5.28 0.09
N THR A 75 -13.40 -5.70 1.25
CA THR A 75 -13.80 -4.82 2.35
C THR A 75 -12.69 -4.69 3.41
N LEU A 76 -12.69 -3.59 4.18
CA LEU A 76 -11.64 -3.27 5.16
C LEU A 76 -11.57 -4.23 6.36
N ASP A 77 -12.64 -4.99 6.62
CA ASP A 77 -12.70 -6.03 7.65
C ASP A 77 -11.94 -7.31 7.25
N ILE A 78 -11.73 -7.53 5.95
CA ILE A 78 -10.96 -8.67 5.44
C ILE A 78 -9.46 -8.37 5.66
N ARG A 79 -8.91 -8.94 6.73
CA ARG A 79 -7.49 -8.76 7.10
C ARG A 79 -6.55 -9.84 6.55
N ARG A 80 -7.10 -10.96 6.07
CA ARG A 80 -6.32 -12.09 5.53
C ARG A 80 -6.90 -12.55 4.21
N TRP A 81 -6.02 -12.81 3.26
CA TRP A 81 -6.38 -13.45 2.00
C TRP A 81 -6.67 -14.93 2.24
N ASN A 82 -7.89 -15.37 1.93
CA ASN A 82 -8.26 -16.78 1.95
C ASN A 82 -8.10 -17.38 0.55
N LEU A 83 -7.01 -18.11 0.36
CA LEU A 83 -6.68 -18.83 -0.87
C LEU A 83 -7.76 -19.86 -1.29
N SER A 84 -8.51 -20.40 -0.32
CA SER A 84 -9.53 -21.42 -0.60
C SER A 84 -10.72 -20.89 -1.40
N ARG A 85 -11.05 -19.59 -1.31
CA ARG A 85 -12.12 -18.96 -2.11
C ARG A 85 -11.71 -18.68 -3.55
N MET A 86 -10.42 -18.72 -3.87
CA MET A 86 -9.92 -18.43 -5.23
C MET A 86 -10.05 -19.63 -6.16
N ARG A 87 -10.00 -20.86 -5.63
CA ARG A 87 -10.07 -22.10 -6.43
C ARG A 87 -11.46 -22.38 -7.02
N SER A 88 -12.47 -21.61 -6.65
CA SER A 88 -13.87 -21.80 -7.05
C SER A 88 -14.41 -20.72 -8.01
N SER A 89 -13.61 -19.71 -8.38
CA SER A 89 -13.99 -18.78 -9.46
C SER A 89 -13.45 -19.30 -10.80
N PRO A 90 -14.27 -19.33 -11.86
CA PRO A 90 -13.89 -19.83 -13.18
C PRO A 90 -12.82 -18.96 -13.86
#